data_AF-A0A1C6TXZ4-F1
#
_entry.id   AF-A0A1C6TXZ4-F1
#
_cell.length_a   1.000
_cell.length_b   1.000
_cell.length_c   1.000
_cell.angle_alpha   90.00
_cell.angle_beta   90.00
_cell.angle_gamma   90.00
#
_symmetry.space_group_name_H-M   'P 1'
#
loop_
_entity.id
_entity.type
_entity.pdbx_description
1 polymer ?
#
loop_
_entity_poly.entity_id
_entity_poly.type
_entity_poly.pdbx_seq_one_letter_code
_entity_poly.pdbx_strand_id
1 'polypeptide(L)'
;MRTGRTVLTVLAGATLVLISTAPAASSTPADAATAGRSATVTAADGPQGITAAGPRMVAAADAGPSVGRAADAGPQPAPGGSLCRPGRPPNAPPTTEYYDGNPLFGPAELPTAVPVGPLLTGYRRFGGLTENEWAAAYLTDDRTALRYPPSNGFALGPDGVPIKARQTLLPGYRLDRFGSPGGAFLSPLGTPYSSRALPPLNLNTPAAAPLANYHTYCVVKPFPVDSGPIAPWFAQPGMGTQFQLNPAYLPQAGATLNVTWLLTNGYLVEENLTPCVPAAAPKQQAVC
;
A
#
# COMPACT_ATOMS: atom_id res chain seq x y z
N MET A 1 -30.96 -22.21 -73.41
CA MET A 1 -31.63 -21.34 -72.41
C MET A 1 -32.67 -22.14 -71.65
N ARG A 2 -32.36 -22.56 -70.42
CA ARG A 2 -33.34 -22.80 -69.35
C ARG A 2 -32.59 -22.97 -68.03
N THR A 3 -33.10 -22.26 -67.05
CA THR A 3 -32.40 -21.67 -65.92
C THR A 3 -32.35 -22.64 -64.76
N GLY A 4 -31.18 -22.76 -64.12
CA GLY A 4 -30.99 -23.57 -62.92
C GLY A 4 -31.60 -22.92 -61.68
N ARG A 5 -31.94 -23.76 -60.70
CA ARG A 5 -32.16 -23.37 -59.31
C ARG A 5 -31.85 -24.55 -58.40
N THR A 6 -30.62 -24.55 -57.87
CA THR A 6 -30.18 -25.42 -56.79
C THR A 6 -30.58 -24.77 -55.47
N VAL A 7 -31.37 -25.45 -54.65
CA VAL A 7 -31.74 -24.99 -53.30
C VAL A 7 -30.67 -25.48 -52.33
N LEU A 8 -29.93 -24.57 -51.72
CA LEU A 8 -28.95 -24.83 -50.67
C LEU A 8 -29.62 -24.57 -49.32
N THR A 9 -29.90 -25.64 -48.57
CA THR A 9 -30.47 -25.58 -47.23
C THR A 9 -29.35 -25.28 -46.22
N VAL A 10 -29.40 -24.12 -45.56
CA VAL A 10 -28.51 -23.77 -44.44
C VAL A 10 -29.23 -24.13 -43.14
N LEU A 11 -28.73 -25.14 -42.41
CA LEU A 11 -29.14 -25.39 -41.03
C LEU A 11 -28.40 -24.40 -40.11
N ALA A 12 -29.14 -23.49 -39.47
CA ALA A 12 -28.66 -22.68 -38.37
C ALA A 12 -28.72 -23.48 -37.06
N GLY A 13 -27.56 -23.79 -36.49
CA GLY A 13 -27.44 -24.31 -35.12
C GLY A 13 -27.60 -23.16 -34.12
N ALA A 14 -28.68 -23.17 -33.35
CA ALA A 14 -28.86 -22.28 -32.21
C ALA A 14 -28.28 -22.94 -30.95
N THR A 15 -27.15 -22.44 -30.47
CA THR A 15 -26.62 -22.76 -29.13
C THR A 15 -27.37 -21.95 -28.07
N LEU A 16 -28.11 -22.67 -27.22
CA LEU A 16 -28.82 -22.15 -26.06
C LEU A 16 -27.82 -21.98 -24.90
N VAL A 17 -27.50 -20.74 -24.51
CA VAL A 17 -26.73 -20.42 -23.30
C VAL A 17 -27.73 -20.19 -22.16
N LEU A 18 -27.73 -21.08 -21.17
CA LEU A 18 -28.49 -20.94 -19.93
C LEU A 18 -27.76 -19.96 -18.99
N ILE A 19 -28.32 -18.76 -18.82
CA ILE A 19 -27.86 -17.78 -17.83
C ILE A 19 -28.55 -18.11 -16.51
N SER A 20 -27.77 -18.60 -15.54
CA SER A 20 -28.25 -18.83 -14.18
C SER A 20 -28.25 -17.49 -13.42
N THR A 21 -29.44 -16.92 -13.23
CA THR A 21 -29.64 -15.69 -12.44
C THR A 21 -29.71 -16.05 -10.95
N ALA A 22 -28.66 -15.71 -10.19
CA ALA A 22 -28.74 -15.67 -8.73
C ALA A 22 -29.11 -14.24 -8.28
N PRO A 23 -29.99 -14.06 -7.28
CA PRO A 23 -30.43 -12.74 -6.85
C PRO A 23 -29.33 -12.02 -6.06
N ALA A 24 -29.21 -10.72 -6.31
CA ALA A 24 -28.36 -9.81 -5.58
C ALA A 24 -28.85 -9.67 -4.12
N ALA A 25 -28.01 -10.05 -3.16
CA ALA A 25 -28.22 -9.73 -1.76
C ALA A 25 -27.68 -8.32 -1.48
N SER A 26 -28.60 -7.40 -1.24
CA SER A 26 -28.35 -6.05 -0.74
C SER A 26 -27.89 -6.09 0.71
N SER A 27 -26.71 -5.54 1.02
CA SER A 27 -26.30 -5.24 2.39
C SER A 27 -26.16 -3.72 2.58
N THR A 28 -27.10 -3.14 3.31
CA THR A 28 -27.05 -1.80 3.90
C THR A 28 -26.01 -1.75 5.05
N PRO A 29 -25.50 -0.56 5.42
CA PRO A 29 -24.47 -0.42 6.44
C PRO A 29 -25.11 -0.42 7.84
N ALA A 30 -24.52 -1.17 8.77
CA ALA A 30 -24.91 -1.17 10.18
C ALA A 30 -23.80 -0.53 11.03
N ASP A 31 -24.15 0.62 11.60
CA ASP A 31 -23.52 1.22 12.77
C ASP A 31 -24.03 0.56 14.06
N ALA A 32 -23.27 0.77 15.14
CA ALA A 32 -23.63 0.66 16.56
C ALA A 32 -23.57 -0.70 17.29
N ALA A 33 -22.96 -0.61 18.46
CA ALA A 33 -22.53 -1.62 19.41
C ALA A 33 -23.65 -2.27 20.26
N THR A 34 -23.36 -3.42 20.90
CA THR A 34 -23.54 -3.70 22.35
C THR A 34 -22.94 -5.07 22.72
N ALA A 35 -22.43 -5.14 23.96
CA ALA A 35 -21.68 -6.19 24.63
C ALA A 35 -22.38 -7.55 24.83
N GLY A 36 -21.58 -8.59 25.15
CA GLY A 36 -22.03 -9.62 26.09
C GLY A 36 -21.47 -11.05 25.96
N ARG A 37 -20.54 -11.37 26.88
CA ARG A 37 -20.36 -12.65 27.60
C ARG A 37 -19.41 -13.75 27.08
N SER A 38 -18.63 -14.18 28.07
CA SER A 38 -17.62 -15.22 28.22
C SER A 38 -17.98 -16.63 27.75
N ALA A 39 -16.94 -17.39 27.36
CA ALA A 39 -16.79 -18.80 27.75
C ALA A 39 -15.30 -19.21 27.81
N THR A 40 -14.90 -19.69 28.98
CA THR A 40 -13.66 -20.39 29.35
C THR A 40 -13.70 -21.87 28.95
N VAL A 41 -12.60 -22.46 28.44
CA VAL A 41 -12.19 -23.87 28.66
C VAL A 41 -10.65 -23.96 28.47
N THR A 42 -9.82 -24.04 29.52
CA THR A 42 -9.26 -25.22 30.24
C THR A 42 -8.20 -26.04 29.48
N ALA A 43 -7.03 -26.19 30.13
CA ALA A 43 -5.88 -27.01 29.77
C ALA A 43 -5.99 -28.45 30.30
N ALA A 44 -5.25 -29.38 29.68
CA ALA A 44 -4.76 -30.70 30.14
C ALA A 44 -4.10 -31.40 28.92
N ASP A 45 -3.11 -32.28 28.95
CA ASP A 45 -2.18 -32.88 29.93
C ASP A 45 -1.12 -33.65 29.09
N GLY A 46 0.08 -33.93 29.63
CA GLY A 46 1.04 -34.93 29.08
C GLY A 46 0.57 -36.39 29.37
N PRO A 47 1.32 -37.48 29.03
CA PRO A 47 2.76 -37.69 29.34
C PRO A 47 3.61 -38.60 28.37
N GLN A 48 4.95 -38.61 28.60
CA GLN A 48 6.00 -39.70 28.59
C GLN A 48 5.93 -40.87 27.56
N GLY A 49 6.95 -41.45 26.92
CA GLY A 49 8.44 -41.51 26.99
C GLY A 49 8.92 -42.93 26.55
N ILE A 50 10.07 -43.11 25.86
CA ILE A 50 10.96 -44.33 25.77
C ILE A 50 12.17 -44.05 24.82
N THR A 51 13.40 -43.82 25.29
CA THR A 51 14.56 -44.72 25.50
C THR A 51 15.06 -45.60 24.33
N ALA A 52 16.30 -45.38 23.87
CA ALA A 52 17.29 -46.41 23.53
C ALA A 52 18.72 -45.83 23.41
N ALA A 53 19.70 -46.63 23.82
CA ALA A 53 21.08 -46.27 24.15
C ALA A 53 22.09 -46.47 22.98
N GLY A 54 23.30 -45.93 23.16
CA GLY A 54 24.39 -45.79 22.17
C GLY A 54 25.20 -47.05 21.82
N PRO A 55 26.45 -46.89 21.32
CA PRO A 55 27.59 -46.86 22.24
C PRO A 55 28.72 -45.84 21.96
N ARG A 56 29.51 -45.62 23.02
CA ARG A 56 30.80 -44.90 23.15
C ARG A 56 31.95 -45.62 22.39
N MET A 57 33.19 -45.15 22.19
CA MET A 57 34.18 -44.33 22.91
C MET A 57 35.15 -43.72 21.85
N VAL A 58 35.96 -42.67 22.05
CA VAL A 58 37.14 -42.57 22.96
C VAL A 58 37.57 -41.10 23.11
N ALA A 59 38.09 -40.79 24.30
CA ALA A 59 38.61 -39.48 24.72
C ALA A 59 40.15 -39.42 24.59
N ALA A 60 40.69 -38.21 24.42
CA ALA A 60 42.00 -37.83 24.94
C ALA A 60 42.00 -36.31 25.25
N ALA A 61 42.45 -35.99 26.46
CA ALA A 61 42.73 -34.65 27.03
C ALA A 61 43.96 -34.01 26.32
N ASP A 62 44.42 -32.77 26.52
CA ASP A 62 44.32 -31.79 27.60
C ASP A 62 44.87 -30.42 27.08
N ALA A 63 44.82 -29.38 27.92
CA ALA A 63 45.49 -28.07 27.86
C ALA A 63 44.70 -26.86 27.33
N GLY A 64 44.17 -26.05 28.26
CA GLY A 64 44.05 -24.59 28.09
C GLY A 64 45.30 -23.89 28.64
N PRO A 65 45.31 -22.54 28.84
CA PRO A 65 44.47 -21.50 28.24
C PRO A 65 45.33 -20.43 27.53
N SER A 66 44.85 -19.86 26.43
CA SER A 66 45.35 -18.58 25.94
C SER A 66 44.19 -17.60 25.88
N VAL A 67 44.07 -16.81 26.95
CA VAL A 67 43.25 -15.60 26.99
C VAL A 67 43.84 -14.67 25.94
N GLY A 68 43.24 -14.68 24.75
CA GLY A 68 43.53 -13.71 23.71
C GLY A 68 43.20 -12.32 24.25
N ARG A 69 44.20 -11.43 24.26
CA ARG A 69 44.06 -10.01 24.55
C ARG A 69 42.78 -9.49 23.90
N ALA A 70 41.92 -8.88 24.71
CA ALA A 70 40.89 -7.97 24.24
C ALA A 70 41.58 -6.98 23.30
N ALA A 71 41.26 -7.08 22.01
CA ALA A 71 41.58 -6.04 21.06
C ALA A 71 40.89 -4.78 21.56
N ASP A 72 41.69 -3.74 21.72
CA ASP A 72 41.34 -2.39 22.10
C ASP A 72 40.05 -1.97 21.38
N ALA A 73 38.93 -2.02 22.09
CA ALA A 73 37.65 -1.50 21.61
C ALA A 73 37.77 0.02 21.70
N GLY A 74 38.32 0.63 20.64
CA GLY A 74 38.31 2.08 20.47
C GLY A 74 36.91 2.64 20.73
N PRO A 75 36.78 3.90 21.16
CA PRO A 75 35.49 4.49 21.54
C PRO A 75 34.45 4.21 20.46
N GLN A 76 33.40 3.46 20.81
CA GLN A 76 32.27 3.26 19.93
C GLN A 76 31.72 4.65 19.56
N PRO A 77 31.55 4.98 18.27
CA PRO A 77 31.00 6.26 17.88
C PRO A 77 29.72 6.54 18.65
N ALA A 78 29.56 7.75 19.18
CA ALA A 78 28.32 8.17 19.82
C ALA A 78 27.12 7.80 18.93
N PRO A 79 25.95 7.39 19.48
CA PRO A 79 24.79 7.03 18.67
C PRO A 79 24.44 8.22 17.76
N GLY A 80 24.81 8.11 16.49
CA GLY A 80 24.99 9.25 15.61
C GLY A 80 23.75 9.51 14.78
N GLY A 81 23.03 10.59 15.12
CA GLY A 81 22.00 11.20 14.28
C GLY A 81 20.61 10.56 14.37
N SER A 82 19.57 11.39 14.27
CA SER A 82 18.19 10.93 14.04
C SER A 82 18.11 10.22 12.70
N LEU A 83 17.54 9.00 12.67
CA LEU A 83 17.31 8.22 11.44
C LEU A 83 16.36 8.92 10.45
N CYS A 84 15.49 9.77 10.99
CA CYS A 84 14.50 10.55 10.25
C CYS A 84 14.87 12.04 10.24
N ARG A 85 14.41 12.74 9.20
CA ARG A 85 14.60 14.17 8.97
C ARG A 85 13.24 14.87 8.89
N PRO A 86 12.66 15.28 10.04
CA PRO A 86 11.36 15.93 10.06
C PRO A 86 11.34 17.18 9.17
N GLY A 87 10.29 17.31 8.35
CA GLY A 87 10.05 18.46 7.51
C GLY A 87 8.83 18.21 6.64
N ARG A 88 7.92 19.18 6.55
CA ARG A 88 6.76 19.03 5.65
C ARG A 88 7.14 19.46 4.24
N PRO A 89 6.76 18.70 3.20
CA PRO A 89 6.84 19.19 1.84
C PRO A 89 6.06 20.52 1.71
N PRO A 90 6.54 21.46 0.88
CA PRO A 90 5.85 22.72 0.69
C PRO A 90 4.50 22.51 0.00
N ASN A 91 3.54 23.37 0.29
CA ASN A 91 2.28 23.40 -0.42
C ASN A 91 2.51 23.75 -1.89
N ALA A 92 1.75 23.11 -2.78
CA ALA A 92 1.74 23.41 -4.21
C ALA A 92 0.45 24.15 -4.60
N PRO A 93 0.43 24.84 -5.75
CA PRO A 93 -0.81 25.38 -6.30
C PRO A 93 -1.89 24.30 -6.42
N PRO A 94 -3.15 24.59 -6.02
CA PRO A 94 -4.22 23.61 -6.12
C PRO A 94 -4.55 23.29 -7.57
N THR A 95 -5.04 22.08 -7.83
CA THR A 95 -5.56 21.71 -9.15
C THR A 95 -6.85 22.48 -9.42
N THR A 96 -6.85 23.28 -10.48
CA THR A 96 -8.03 24.03 -10.95
C THR A 96 -8.55 23.54 -12.30
N GLU A 97 -7.72 22.85 -13.07
CA GLU A 97 -8.08 22.26 -14.36
C GLU A 97 -7.96 20.74 -14.30
N TYR A 98 -8.97 20.07 -14.82
CA TYR A 98 -9.12 18.62 -14.78
C TYR A 98 -9.21 18.05 -16.18
N TYR A 99 -8.76 16.80 -16.34
CA TYR A 99 -8.85 16.13 -17.63
C TYR A 99 -10.33 16.02 -18.05
N ASP A 100 -10.63 16.55 -19.24
CA ASP A 100 -11.99 16.69 -19.79
C ASP A 100 -12.99 17.30 -18.80
N GLY A 101 -12.52 18.20 -17.93
CA GLY A 101 -13.32 18.91 -16.94
C GLY A 101 -13.83 18.03 -15.79
N ASN A 102 -13.37 16.78 -15.66
CA ASN A 102 -13.84 15.85 -14.64
C ASN A 102 -12.78 15.63 -13.54
N PRO A 103 -13.03 16.04 -12.28
CA PRO A 103 -12.06 15.86 -11.20
C PRO A 103 -11.74 14.40 -10.87
N LEU A 104 -12.64 13.45 -11.15
CA LEU A 104 -12.38 12.01 -10.97
C LEU A 104 -11.30 11.50 -11.93
N PHE A 105 -11.11 12.19 -13.06
CA PHE A 105 -10.08 11.89 -14.02
C PHE A 105 -8.75 12.55 -13.70
N GLY A 106 -8.62 13.31 -12.60
CA GLY A 106 -7.35 13.90 -12.18
C GLY A 106 -7.02 15.22 -12.88
N PRO A 107 -5.82 15.78 -12.68
CA PRO A 107 -5.45 17.08 -13.23
C PRO A 107 -5.39 17.03 -14.75
N ALA A 108 -5.70 18.13 -15.44
CA ALA A 108 -5.64 18.21 -16.91
C ALA A 108 -4.27 17.76 -17.44
N GLU A 109 -3.21 18.32 -16.85
CA GLU A 109 -1.83 17.92 -17.09
C GLU A 109 -1.29 17.08 -15.92
N LEU A 110 -0.55 16.02 -16.24
CA LEU A 110 0.08 15.20 -15.22
C LEU A 110 1.32 15.92 -14.64
N PRO A 111 1.54 15.88 -13.31
CA PRO A 111 2.67 16.54 -12.68
C PRO A 111 4.00 15.91 -13.11
N THR A 112 4.94 16.74 -13.56
CA THR A 112 6.28 16.31 -14.02
C THR A 112 7.39 16.71 -13.06
N ALA A 113 7.12 17.61 -12.11
CA ALA A 113 8.09 18.09 -11.14
C ALA A 113 8.43 17.02 -10.09
N VAL A 114 9.67 17.06 -9.59
CA VAL A 114 10.09 16.24 -8.44
C VAL A 114 9.32 16.64 -7.17
N PRO A 115 9.01 15.68 -6.27
CA PRO A 115 9.33 14.25 -6.35
C PRO A 115 8.32 13.41 -7.15
N VAL A 116 7.20 13.98 -7.60
CA VAL A 116 6.06 13.21 -8.16
C VAL A 116 6.33 12.70 -9.57
N GLY A 117 6.87 13.54 -10.45
CA GLY A 117 7.05 13.21 -11.88
C GLY A 117 7.75 11.88 -12.14
N PRO A 118 8.90 11.59 -11.51
CA PRO A 118 9.57 10.28 -11.66
C PRO A 118 8.69 9.08 -11.28
N LEU A 119 7.78 9.22 -10.33
CA LEU A 119 6.86 8.15 -9.90
C LEU A 119 5.75 7.88 -10.93
N LEU A 120 5.52 8.82 -11.86
CA LEU A 120 4.59 8.69 -12.97
C LEU A 120 5.24 8.13 -14.25
N THR A 121 6.51 7.71 -14.20
CA THR A 121 7.17 7.11 -15.35
C THR A 121 6.40 5.88 -15.84
N GLY A 122 5.93 5.92 -17.09
CA GLY A 122 5.13 4.85 -17.71
C GLY A 122 3.67 4.81 -17.27
N TYR A 123 3.21 5.70 -16.39
CA TYR A 123 1.80 5.81 -16.02
C TYR A 123 0.96 6.29 -17.22
N ARG A 124 -0.10 5.55 -17.53
CA ARG A 124 -1.12 5.93 -18.51
C ARG A 124 -2.44 6.07 -17.78
N ARG A 125 -3.03 7.28 -17.77
CA ARG A 125 -4.24 7.63 -16.99
C ARG A 125 -5.34 6.57 -17.03
N PHE A 126 -5.67 6.09 -18.22
CA PHE A 126 -6.70 5.07 -18.45
C PHE A 126 -6.13 3.71 -18.91
N GLY A 127 -4.82 3.51 -18.73
CA GLY A 127 -4.12 2.33 -19.22
C GLY A 127 -4.28 2.19 -20.74
N GLY A 128 -4.77 1.04 -21.17
CA GLY A 128 -5.11 0.75 -22.57
C GLY A 128 -6.56 1.06 -22.97
N LEU A 129 -7.38 1.60 -22.05
CA LEU A 129 -8.80 1.87 -22.28
C LEU A 129 -9.02 3.29 -22.82
N THR A 130 -10.15 3.48 -23.50
CA THR A 130 -10.73 4.81 -23.69
C THR A 130 -11.28 5.37 -22.38
N GLU A 131 -11.54 6.67 -22.33
CA GLU A 131 -12.18 7.30 -21.16
C GLU A 131 -13.53 6.65 -20.82
N ASN A 132 -14.40 6.45 -21.81
CA ASN A 132 -15.72 5.88 -21.59
C ASN A 132 -15.67 4.45 -21.06
N GLU A 133 -14.74 3.62 -21.57
CA GLU A 133 -14.52 2.26 -21.05
C GLU A 133 -13.97 2.28 -19.63
N TRP A 134 -13.02 3.16 -19.34
CA TRP A 134 -12.49 3.33 -17.99
C TRP A 134 -13.59 3.78 -17.02
N ALA A 135 -14.40 4.77 -17.42
CA ALA A 135 -15.51 5.26 -16.62
C ALA A 135 -16.56 4.17 -16.36
N ALA A 136 -16.91 3.39 -17.38
CA ALA A 136 -17.85 2.27 -17.24
C ALA A 136 -17.32 1.16 -16.31
N ALA A 137 -16.00 0.92 -16.31
CA ALA A 137 -15.38 -0.09 -15.46
C ALA A 137 -15.23 0.35 -13.99
N TYR A 138 -14.95 1.63 -13.76
CA TYR A 138 -14.43 2.08 -12.46
C TYR A 138 -15.22 3.19 -11.78
N LEU A 139 -16.27 3.73 -12.39
CA LEU A 139 -17.17 4.66 -11.73
C LEU A 139 -18.50 3.99 -11.33
N THR A 140 -19.19 4.59 -10.38
CA THR A 140 -20.59 4.28 -10.09
C THR A 140 -21.46 4.54 -11.32
N ASP A 141 -22.67 3.96 -11.35
CA ASP A 141 -23.53 4.03 -12.55
C ASP A 141 -23.96 5.47 -12.90
N ASP A 142 -24.07 6.32 -11.89
CA ASP A 142 -24.33 7.77 -12.01
C ASP A 142 -23.05 8.59 -12.31
N ARG A 143 -21.89 7.92 -12.38
CA ARG A 143 -20.56 8.50 -12.64
C ARG A 143 -20.10 9.56 -11.64
N THR A 144 -20.61 9.53 -10.41
CA THR A 144 -20.26 10.52 -9.37
C THR A 144 -19.14 10.05 -8.42
N ALA A 145 -18.87 8.75 -8.36
CA ALA A 145 -17.89 8.18 -7.44
C ALA A 145 -17.09 7.02 -8.07
N LEU A 146 -15.95 6.71 -7.47
CA LEU A 146 -15.08 5.60 -7.87
C LEU A 146 -15.54 4.28 -7.23
N ARG A 147 -15.52 3.20 -8.01
CA ARG A 147 -15.63 1.82 -7.52
C ARG A 147 -14.23 1.31 -7.17
N TYR A 148 -13.96 1.21 -5.89
CA TYR A 148 -12.70 0.66 -5.37
C TYR A 148 -12.69 -0.88 -5.39
N PRO A 149 -11.50 -1.50 -5.40
CA PRO A 149 -11.39 -2.96 -5.39
C PRO A 149 -11.95 -3.54 -4.07
N PRO A 150 -12.44 -4.79 -4.08
CA PRO A 150 -12.78 -5.49 -2.85
C PRO A 150 -11.52 -5.72 -1.99
N SER A 151 -11.72 -6.22 -0.77
CA SER A 151 -10.63 -6.68 0.10
C SER A 151 -9.54 -5.64 0.35
N ASN A 152 -9.92 -4.36 0.42
CA ASN A 152 -8.99 -3.24 0.62
C ASN A 152 -7.86 -3.18 -0.43
N GLY A 153 -8.09 -3.71 -1.63
CA GLY A 153 -7.13 -3.67 -2.73
C GLY A 153 -5.92 -4.59 -2.59
N PHE A 154 -5.91 -5.53 -1.64
CA PHE A 154 -4.91 -6.60 -1.64
C PHE A 154 -5.19 -7.59 -2.78
N ALA A 155 -4.13 -8.05 -3.43
CA ALA A 155 -4.26 -9.14 -4.40
C ALA A 155 -4.81 -10.40 -3.72
N LEU A 156 -5.65 -11.14 -4.43
CA LEU A 156 -6.26 -12.37 -3.91
C LEU A 156 -5.44 -13.59 -4.34
N GLY A 157 -5.33 -14.56 -3.43
CA GLY A 157 -4.79 -15.87 -3.74
C GLY A 157 -5.77 -16.71 -4.59
N PRO A 158 -5.35 -17.90 -5.03
CA PRO A 158 -6.22 -18.83 -5.77
C PRO A 158 -7.49 -19.25 -5.00
N ASP A 159 -7.47 -19.12 -3.68
CA ASP A 159 -8.58 -19.38 -2.75
C ASP A 159 -9.53 -18.18 -2.56
N GLY A 160 -9.26 -17.05 -3.23
CA GLY A 160 -10.02 -15.81 -3.08
C GLY A 160 -9.71 -15.03 -1.80
N VAL A 161 -8.73 -15.47 -1.02
CA VAL A 161 -8.34 -14.80 0.24
C VAL A 161 -7.30 -13.71 -0.05
N PRO A 162 -7.38 -12.54 0.61
CA PRO A 162 -6.38 -11.49 0.44
C PRO A 162 -4.98 -11.97 0.86
N ILE A 163 -4.00 -11.81 -0.03
CA ILE A 163 -2.60 -12.08 0.24
C ILE A 163 -2.07 -10.91 1.08
N LYS A 164 -2.03 -11.09 2.39
CA LYS A 164 -1.42 -10.14 3.32
C LYS A 164 -0.88 -10.82 4.57
N ALA A 165 0.12 -10.20 5.19
CA ALA A 165 0.70 -10.64 6.45
C ALA A 165 0.90 -9.44 7.37
N ARG A 166 0.86 -9.69 8.68
CA ARG A 166 1.24 -8.70 9.67
C ARG A 166 2.74 -8.44 9.58
N GLN A 167 3.13 -7.20 9.30
CA GLN A 167 4.52 -6.75 9.26
C GLN A 167 4.74 -5.62 10.26
N THR A 168 5.86 -5.64 11.00
CA THR A 168 6.27 -4.52 11.82
C THR A 168 7.20 -3.61 11.01
N LEU A 169 6.81 -2.35 10.83
CA LEU A 169 7.68 -1.33 10.26
C LEU A 169 8.62 -0.83 11.36
N LEU A 170 9.92 -0.77 11.08
CA LEU A 170 10.96 -0.43 12.05
C LEU A 170 11.42 1.02 11.89
N PRO A 171 11.97 1.64 12.95
CA PRO A 171 12.53 2.99 12.87
C PRO A 171 13.52 3.17 11.71
N GLY A 172 13.42 4.30 11.02
CA GLY A 172 14.21 4.62 9.82
C GLY A 172 13.63 4.12 8.50
N TYR A 173 12.60 3.26 8.51
CA TYR A 173 11.92 2.84 7.29
C TYR A 173 11.16 4.01 6.66
N ARG A 174 11.25 4.18 5.33
CA ARG A 174 10.61 5.28 4.61
C ARG A 174 9.37 4.84 3.85
N LEU A 175 8.34 5.65 3.96
CA LEU A 175 7.01 5.43 3.41
C LEU A 175 6.60 6.65 2.59
N ASP A 176 5.66 6.46 1.68
CA ASP A 176 5.01 7.57 0.99
C ASP A 176 3.51 7.28 0.75
N ARG A 177 2.79 8.33 0.36
CA ARG A 177 1.35 8.26 0.06
C ARG A 177 0.92 9.37 -0.90
N PHE A 178 0.06 9.01 -1.85
CA PHE A 178 -0.78 9.97 -2.58
C PHE A 178 -2.15 10.06 -1.93
N GLY A 179 -2.45 11.18 -1.30
CA GLY A 179 -3.70 11.42 -0.58
C GLY A 179 -3.49 11.93 0.84
N SER A 180 -4.55 12.50 1.40
CA SER A 180 -4.54 13.11 2.73
C SER A 180 -4.00 12.16 3.82
N PRO A 181 -3.27 12.67 4.84
CA PRO A 181 -2.88 11.94 6.04
C PRO A 181 -4.06 11.36 6.85
N GLY A 182 -5.31 11.77 6.55
CA GLY A 182 -6.50 11.13 7.12
C GLY A 182 -6.74 9.68 6.65
N GLY A 183 -5.97 9.19 5.66
CA GLY A 183 -6.06 7.81 5.17
C GLY A 183 -5.26 6.78 5.98
N ALA A 184 -5.45 5.50 5.62
CA ALA A 184 -4.85 4.35 6.32
C ALA A 184 -3.94 3.47 5.45
N PHE A 185 -3.60 3.90 4.23
CA PHE A 185 -2.76 3.13 3.30
C PHE A 185 -1.47 3.87 2.99
N LEU A 186 -0.34 3.19 3.05
CA LEU A 186 0.97 3.71 2.68
C LEU A 186 1.66 2.72 1.72
N SER A 187 2.71 3.17 1.06
CA SER A 187 3.59 2.30 0.27
C SER A 187 5.05 2.51 0.69
N PRO A 188 5.96 1.58 0.35
CA PRO A 188 7.39 1.87 0.39
C PRO A 188 7.70 3.14 -0.43
N LEU A 189 8.58 3.98 0.11
CA LEU A 189 9.03 5.19 -0.60
C LEU A 189 9.51 4.85 -2.02
N GLY A 190 9.05 5.62 -3.01
CA GLY A 190 9.47 5.48 -4.40
C GLY A 190 8.66 4.47 -5.21
N THR A 191 7.62 3.86 -4.62
CA THR A 191 6.74 2.94 -5.37
C THR A 191 6.12 3.66 -6.58
N PRO A 192 6.26 3.15 -7.81
CA PRO A 192 5.66 3.78 -9.00
C PRO A 192 4.14 3.91 -8.85
N TYR A 193 3.54 4.96 -9.42
CA TYR A 193 2.12 5.22 -9.27
C TYR A 193 1.23 4.12 -9.87
N SER A 194 1.62 3.59 -11.03
CA SER A 194 0.96 2.44 -11.67
C SER A 194 1.01 1.19 -10.80
N SER A 195 2.07 1.02 -10.00
CA SER A 195 2.19 -0.10 -9.05
C SER A 195 1.29 0.03 -7.82
N ARG A 196 0.69 1.21 -7.61
CA ARG A 196 -0.24 1.48 -6.50
C ARG A 196 -1.70 1.25 -6.84
N ALA A 197 -2.01 1.05 -8.13
CA ALA A 197 -3.37 0.94 -8.64
C ALA A 197 -4.32 2.02 -8.08
N LEU A 198 -3.83 3.27 -8.04
CA LEU A 198 -4.61 4.43 -7.61
C LEU A 198 -5.32 5.09 -8.80
N PRO A 199 -6.51 5.69 -8.58
CA PRO A 199 -7.25 6.36 -9.62
C PRO A 199 -6.60 7.72 -9.97
N PRO A 200 -6.86 8.30 -11.14
CA PRO A 200 -6.30 9.60 -11.51
C PRO A 200 -6.61 10.73 -10.52
N LEU A 201 -7.78 10.69 -9.87
CA LEU A 201 -8.21 11.62 -8.81
C LEU A 201 -7.13 11.85 -7.74
N ASN A 202 -6.38 10.81 -7.35
CA ASN A 202 -5.34 10.92 -6.32
C ASN A 202 -4.14 11.78 -6.73
N LEU A 203 -4.04 12.20 -8.00
CA LEU A 203 -3.05 13.17 -8.48
C LEU A 203 -3.52 14.63 -8.43
N ASN A 204 -4.77 14.88 -8.03
CA ASN A 204 -5.21 16.24 -7.76
C ASN A 204 -4.45 16.81 -6.56
N THR A 205 -4.20 18.11 -6.60
CA THR A 205 -3.58 18.87 -5.51
C THR A 205 -4.67 19.64 -4.77
N PRO A 206 -5.09 19.23 -3.56
CA PRO A 206 -5.99 20.01 -2.74
C PRO A 206 -5.38 21.34 -2.30
N ALA A 207 -6.22 22.27 -1.85
CA ALA A 207 -5.74 23.47 -1.18
C ALA A 207 -4.93 23.10 0.08
N ALA A 208 -3.81 23.80 0.29
CA ALA A 208 -2.90 23.58 1.41
C ALA A 208 -2.33 22.15 1.51
N ALA A 209 -2.11 21.50 0.36
CA ALA A 209 -1.46 20.20 0.25
C ALA A 209 -0.21 20.31 -0.64
N PRO A 210 0.77 19.39 -0.49
CA PRO A 210 1.87 19.27 -1.44
C PRO A 210 1.38 18.80 -2.81
N LEU A 211 2.25 18.95 -3.82
CA LEU A 211 1.95 18.57 -5.20
C LEU A 211 1.37 17.15 -5.28
N ALA A 212 0.25 17.00 -5.98
CA ALA A 212 -0.47 15.75 -6.15
C ALA A 212 -0.89 15.08 -4.82
N ASN A 213 -1.01 15.86 -3.74
CA ASN A 213 -1.28 15.36 -2.40
C ASN A 213 -0.26 14.29 -1.98
N TYR A 214 1.00 14.43 -2.43
CA TYR A 214 2.05 13.44 -2.21
C TYR A 214 2.85 13.74 -0.95
N HIS A 215 2.86 12.79 -0.03
CA HIS A 215 3.51 12.89 1.27
C HIS A 215 4.56 11.80 1.43
N THR A 216 5.64 12.13 2.15
CA THR A 216 6.71 11.20 2.49
C THR A 216 6.92 11.16 3.99
N TYR A 217 7.16 9.97 4.54
CA TYR A 217 7.24 9.74 5.98
C TYR A 217 8.44 8.87 6.33
N CYS A 218 8.92 9.02 7.56
CA CYS A 218 9.89 8.13 8.16
C CYS A 218 9.36 7.59 9.49
N VAL A 219 9.55 6.28 9.70
CA VAL A 219 9.15 5.59 10.92
C VAL A 219 10.07 5.98 12.07
N VAL A 220 9.49 6.47 13.16
CA VAL A 220 10.21 6.86 14.38
C VAL A 220 10.06 5.80 15.46
N LYS A 221 8.87 5.22 15.60
CA LYS A 221 8.57 4.13 16.54
C LYS A 221 8.09 2.92 15.76
N PRO A 222 8.47 1.70 16.13
CA PRO A 222 7.99 0.53 15.43
C PRO A 222 6.47 0.40 15.56
N PHE A 223 5.79 0.03 14.48
CA PHE A 223 4.37 -0.31 14.53
C PHE A 223 4.00 -1.39 13.49
N PRO A 224 3.06 -2.28 13.86
CA PRO A 224 2.53 -3.30 12.97
C PRO A 224 1.52 -2.75 11.95
N VAL A 225 1.53 -3.32 10.75
CA VAL A 225 0.61 -3.07 9.63
C VAL A 225 0.20 -4.39 8.98
N ASP A 226 -0.91 -4.39 8.25
CA ASP A 226 -1.16 -5.39 7.23
C ASP A 226 -0.31 -5.05 6.00
N SER A 227 0.52 -5.97 5.51
CA SER A 227 1.37 -5.80 4.33
C SER A 227 1.09 -6.85 3.27
N GLY A 228 1.08 -6.47 2.00
CA GLY A 228 0.85 -7.39 0.90
C GLY A 228 0.83 -6.72 -0.47
N PRO A 229 0.80 -7.52 -1.56
CA PRO A 229 0.69 -7.03 -2.92
C PRO A 229 -0.63 -6.31 -3.18
N ILE A 230 -0.57 -5.24 -3.95
CA ILE A 230 -1.72 -4.46 -4.41
C ILE A 230 -2.32 -5.15 -5.64
N ALA A 231 -3.64 -5.37 -5.64
CA ALA A 231 -4.37 -5.91 -6.79
C ALA A 231 -4.30 -4.94 -7.99
N PRO A 232 -4.29 -5.44 -9.24
CA PRO A 232 -4.47 -4.57 -10.40
C PRO A 232 -5.86 -3.93 -10.34
N TRP A 233 -5.93 -2.61 -10.54
CA TRP A 233 -7.18 -1.86 -10.53
C TRP A 233 -7.01 -0.54 -11.29
N PHE A 234 -8.12 0.16 -11.60
CA PHE A 234 -8.11 1.44 -12.34
C PHE A 234 -7.28 1.42 -13.63
N ALA A 235 -7.28 0.30 -14.36
CA ALA A 235 -6.48 0.02 -15.54
C ALA A 235 -4.95 0.12 -15.33
N GLN A 236 -4.49 -0.04 -14.09
CA GLN A 236 -3.09 -0.09 -13.71
C GLN A 236 -2.70 -1.50 -13.25
N PRO A 237 -1.43 -1.90 -13.43
CA PRO A 237 -0.96 -3.25 -13.09
C PRO A 237 -0.97 -3.55 -11.59
N GLY A 238 -0.87 -2.53 -10.72
CA GLY A 238 -0.70 -2.78 -9.28
C GLY A 238 0.60 -3.54 -9.00
N MET A 239 0.52 -4.57 -8.15
CA MET A 239 1.64 -5.44 -7.73
C MET A 239 2.76 -4.77 -6.93
N GLY A 240 2.64 -3.47 -6.62
CA GLY A 240 3.43 -2.87 -5.55
C GLY A 240 3.02 -3.42 -4.18
N THR A 241 3.81 -3.12 -3.16
CA THR A 241 3.45 -3.44 -1.77
C THR A 241 2.63 -2.29 -1.18
N GLN A 242 1.51 -2.60 -0.54
CA GLN A 242 0.82 -1.67 0.35
C GLN A 242 0.98 -2.05 1.81
N PHE A 243 0.91 -1.03 2.66
CA PHE A 243 0.79 -1.14 4.10
C PHE A 243 -0.54 -0.54 4.53
N GLN A 244 -1.44 -1.35 5.08
CA GLN A 244 -2.70 -0.90 5.65
C GLN A 244 -2.58 -0.82 7.18
N LEU A 245 -2.94 0.33 7.75
CA LEU A 245 -3.10 0.47 9.19
C LEU A 245 -4.30 -0.33 9.66
N ASN A 246 -4.12 -1.10 10.72
CA ASN A 246 -5.16 -1.97 11.28
C ASN A 246 -5.38 -1.63 12.77
N PRO A 247 -6.56 -1.12 13.15
CA PRO A 247 -6.88 -0.78 14.55
C PRO A 247 -6.67 -1.91 15.54
N ALA A 248 -6.78 -3.17 15.09
CA ALA A 248 -6.53 -4.34 15.93
C ALA A 248 -5.07 -4.42 16.44
N TYR A 249 -4.12 -3.75 15.76
CA TYR A 249 -2.71 -3.81 16.15
C TYR A 249 -2.23 -2.59 16.96
N LEU A 250 -3.02 -1.51 17.01
CA LEU A 250 -2.76 -0.30 17.79
C LEU A 250 -4.05 0.11 18.54
N PRO A 251 -4.49 -0.68 19.54
CA PRO A 251 -5.77 -0.48 20.21
C PRO A 251 -5.91 0.91 20.87
N GLN A 252 -4.79 1.54 21.26
CA GLN A 252 -4.76 2.90 21.78
C GLN A 252 -5.26 3.97 20.79
N ALA A 253 -5.19 3.70 19.48
CA ALA A 253 -5.74 4.58 18.46
C ALA A 253 -7.23 4.27 18.21
N GLY A 254 -7.62 2.99 18.31
CA GLY A 254 -8.98 2.53 18.04
C GLY A 254 -9.50 3.01 16.67
N ALA A 255 -10.73 3.51 16.64
CA ALA A 255 -11.37 4.02 15.43
C ALA A 255 -10.70 5.27 14.83
N THR A 256 -9.78 5.93 15.56
CA THR A 256 -9.10 7.14 15.08
C THR A 256 -7.81 6.85 14.32
N LEU A 257 -7.42 5.58 14.16
CA LEU A 257 -6.16 5.19 13.53
C LEU A 257 -6.12 5.61 12.05
N ASN A 258 -5.22 6.54 11.75
CA ASN A 258 -4.83 6.96 10.40
C ASN A 258 -3.40 7.53 10.44
N VAL A 259 -2.89 8.01 9.31
CA VAL A 259 -1.53 8.60 9.26
C VAL A 259 -1.44 9.87 10.12
N THR A 260 -2.47 10.72 10.18
CA THR A 260 -2.52 11.87 11.10
C THR A 260 -2.33 11.45 12.55
N TRP A 261 -2.97 10.38 12.99
CA TRP A 261 -2.81 9.86 14.35
C TRP A 261 -1.37 9.39 14.60
N LEU A 262 -0.76 8.69 13.63
CA LEU A 262 0.63 8.24 13.74
C LEU A 262 1.62 9.42 13.83
N LEU A 263 1.38 10.50 13.06
CA LEU A 263 2.17 11.74 13.13
C LEU A 263 2.03 12.40 14.50
N THR A 264 0.80 12.63 14.97
CA THR A 264 0.51 13.28 16.26
C THR A 264 1.10 12.52 17.45
N ASN A 265 1.13 11.19 17.38
CA ASN A 265 1.63 10.32 18.46
C ASN A 265 3.11 9.92 18.28
N GLY A 266 3.80 10.49 17.28
CA GLY A 266 5.24 10.33 17.06
C GLY A 266 5.65 8.91 16.64
N TYR A 267 4.78 8.18 15.94
CA TYR A 267 5.13 6.93 15.24
C TYR A 267 5.78 7.22 13.89
N LEU A 268 5.33 8.29 13.23
CA LEU A 268 5.86 8.80 11.98
C LEU A 268 6.29 10.26 12.18
N VAL A 269 7.26 10.69 11.38
CA VAL A 269 7.44 12.10 11.03
C VAL A 269 7.29 12.24 9.52
N GLU A 270 6.76 13.36 9.09
CA GLU A 270 6.78 13.74 7.68
C GLU A 270 8.20 14.21 7.33
N GLU A 271 8.69 13.82 6.16
CA GLU A 271 9.98 14.26 5.62
C GLU A 271 9.75 15.08 4.33
N ASN A 272 10.60 16.07 4.08
CA ASN A 272 10.67 16.76 2.80
C ASN A 272 11.91 16.27 2.06
N LEU A 273 11.70 15.40 1.08
CA LEU A 273 12.78 14.78 0.31
C LEU A 273 13.15 15.54 -0.96
N THR A 274 12.63 16.76 -1.15
CA THR A 274 13.05 17.62 -2.25
C THR A 274 14.54 17.89 -2.08
N PRO A 275 15.40 17.52 -3.06
CA PRO A 275 16.82 17.76 -2.92
C PRO A 275 17.06 19.25 -2.75
N CYS A 276 17.82 19.62 -1.73
CA CYS A 276 18.29 21.01 -1.59
C CYS A 276 19.06 21.36 -2.86
N VAL A 277 18.48 22.20 -3.71
CA VAL A 277 19.25 22.89 -4.75
C VAL A 277 19.92 24.04 -4.03
N PRO A 278 21.24 24.00 -3.73
CA PRO A 278 21.89 25.14 -3.14
C PRO A 278 21.73 26.32 -4.09
N ALA A 279 21.13 27.40 -3.59
CA ALA A 279 21.07 28.66 -4.33
C ALA A 279 22.50 29.05 -4.73
N ALA A 280 22.71 29.37 -6.00
CA ALA A 280 24.02 29.76 -6.50
C ALA A 280 24.39 31.18 -6.02
N ALA A 281 24.81 31.36 -4.76
CA ALA A 281 25.50 32.56 -4.24
C ALA A 281 26.07 32.33 -2.81
N PRO A 282 27.04 33.14 -2.33
CA PRO A 282 28.23 32.63 -1.65
C PRO A 282 28.04 32.37 -0.15
N LYS A 283 28.76 31.34 0.32
CA LYS A 283 29.15 31.01 1.72
C LYS A 283 28.49 31.85 2.82
N GLN A 284 27.20 31.61 3.08
CA GLN A 284 26.66 31.63 4.43
C GLN A 284 25.42 30.75 4.46
N GLN A 285 25.58 29.62 5.14
CA GLN A 285 24.56 28.72 5.66
C GLN A 285 23.28 28.64 4.81
N ALA A 286 23.32 27.76 3.80
CA ALA A 286 22.09 27.15 3.32
C ALA A 286 21.45 26.43 4.51
N VAL A 287 20.39 27.00 5.08
CA VAL A 287 19.53 26.31 6.02
C VAL A 287 18.64 25.39 5.19
N CYS A 288 19.10 24.15 5.07
CA CYS A 288 18.27 22.95 4.98
C CYS A 288 18.07 22.45 6.43
#